data_AF-A0A7S4REM8-F1
#
_entry.id   AF-A0A7S4REM8-F1
#
_cell.length_a   1.000
_cell.length_b   1.000
_cell.length_c   1.000
_cell.angle_alpha   90.00
_cell.angle_beta   90.00
_cell.angle_gamma   90.00
#
_symmetry.space_group_name_H-M   'P 1'
#
loop_
_entity.id
_entity.type
_entity.pdbx_description
1 polymer ?
#
loop_
_entity_poly.entity_id
_entity_poly.type
_entity_poly.pdbx_seq_one_letter_code
_entity_poly.pdbx_strand_id
1 'polypeptide(L)'
;TFGTSLSACEKGRQWREALAMLGDMLLRSVSRSTVTCSAAVSACEKGDQWWAALDLLSEMQCQHVECNTVTCSAAVSACRKQWQRGLLLLADTRVRRVARNAFTFGAAVSACEKGQQWLLAWTLLEGMDKARVPRSSPVCNAAISACEKARQWSRGLQLLGAMRARRIPRDVITYNAAVSACEKGRQWRTAPAWTRSHTPRPLAHAREAPSGGRACAS
;
A
#
# COMPACT_ATOMS: atom_id res chain seq x y z
N THR A 1 -21.33 -27.44 1.61
CA THR A 1 -21.04 -27.36 0.16
C THR A 1 -20.72 -25.95 -0.30
N PHE A 2 -21.47 -24.91 0.07
CA PHE A 2 -21.15 -23.53 -0.37
C PHE A 2 -19.82 -22.96 0.15
N GLY A 3 -19.42 -23.25 1.38
CA GLY A 3 -18.13 -22.76 1.91
C GLY A 3 -16.91 -23.34 1.18
N THR A 4 -16.99 -24.60 0.77
CA THR A 4 -15.92 -25.28 0.02
C THR A 4 -15.83 -24.80 -1.43
N SER A 5 -16.96 -24.54 -2.09
CA SER A 5 -16.97 -23.96 -3.44
C SER A 5 -16.50 -22.50 -3.43
N LEU A 6 -16.87 -21.72 -2.42
CA LEU A 6 -16.37 -20.34 -2.26
C LEU A 6 -14.87 -20.27 -1.98
N SER A 7 -14.33 -21.18 -1.16
CA SER A 7 -12.88 -21.29 -0.98
C SER A 7 -12.17 -21.70 -2.28
N ALA A 8 -12.81 -22.52 -3.12
CA ALA A 8 -12.29 -22.82 -4.45
C ALA A 8 -12.31 -21.58 -5.36
N CYS A 9 -13.39 -20.78 -5.37
CA CYS A 9 -13.45 -19.51 -6.11
C CYS A 9 -12.44 -18.48 -5.61
N GLU A 10 -12.15 -18.47 -4.30
CA GLU A 10 -11.09 -17.67 -3.72
C GLU A 10 -9.71 -18.05 -4.29
N LYS A 11 -9.45 -19.35 -4.50
CA LYS A 11 -8.20 -19.82 -5.14
C LYS A 11 -8.21 -19.55 -6.65
N GLY A 12 -9.36 -19.65 -7.31
CA GLY A 12 -9.55 -19.43 -8.74
C GLY A 12 -9.67 -17.96 -9.17
N ARG A 13 -9.67 -17.00 -8.23
CA ARG A 13 -9.95 -15.56 -8.48
C ARG A 13 -11.29 -15.29 -9.16
N GLN A 14 -12.25 -16.21 -9.04
CA GLN A 14 -13.57 -16.14 -9.67
C GLN A 14 -14.54 -15.34 -8.79
N TRP A 15 -14.30 -14.03 -8.68
CA TRP A 15 -15.14 -13.15 -7.86
C TRP A 15 -16.60 -13.12 -8.34
N ARG A 16 -16.86 -13.26 -9.64
CA ARG A 16 -18.22 -13.28 -10.21
C ARG A 16 -19.03 -14.48 -9.74
N GLU A 17 -18.42 -15.66 -9.78
CA GLU A 17 -19.05 -16.90 -9.33
C GLU A 17 -19.25 -16.90 -7.81
N ALA A 18 -18.29 -16.33 -7.06
CA ALA A 18 -18.43 -16.13 -5.62
C ALA A 18 -19.63 -15.24 -5.27
N LEU A 19 -19.84 -14.14 -5.99
CA LEU A 19 -21.00 -13.26 -5.81
C LEU A 19 -22.31 -13.93 -6.24
N ALA A 20 -22.30 -14.65 -7.37
CA ALA A 20 -23.48 -15.38 -7.85
C ALA A 20 -23.92 -16.44 -6.84
N MET A 21 -22.98 -17.19 -6.24
CA MET A 21 -23.28 -18.14 -5.18
C MET A 21 -23.80 -17.47 -3.91
N LEU A 22 -23.30 -16.29 -3.55
CA LEU A 22 -23.85 -15.51 -2.43
C LEU A 22 -25.27 -15.00 -2.70
N GLY A 23 -25.59 -14.68 -3.95
CA GLY A 23 -26.95 -14.36 -4.39
C GLY A 23 -27.87 -15.58 -4.31
N ASP A 24 -27.42 -16.75 -4.78
CA ASP A 24 -28.19 -18.00 -4.70
C ASP A 24 -28.46 -18.42 -3.25
N MET A 25 -27.49 -18.26 -2.36
CA MET A 25 -27.69 -18.52 -0.92
C MET A 25 -28.78 -17.63 -0.31
N LEU A 26 -28.85 -16.36 -0.73
CA LEU A 26 -29.89 -15.43 -0.28
C LEU A 26 -31.27 -15.84 -0.80
N LEU A 27 -31.36 -16.19 -2.09
CA LEU A 27 -32.60 -16.67 -2.73
C LEU A 27 -33.12 -17.96 -2.07
N ARG A 28 -32.20 -18.82 -1.62
CA ARG A 28 -32.53 -20.08 -0.93
C ARG A 28 -32.72 -19.92 0.58
N SER A 29 -32.75 -18.68 1.08
CA SER A 29 -32.90 -18.34 2.51
C SER A 29 -31.86 -19.03 3.42
N VAL A 30 -30.69 -19.36 2.89
CA VAL A 30 -29.60 -19.96 3.66
C VAL A 30 -28.83 -18.83 4.34
N SER A 31 -28.67 -18.91 5.66
CA SER A 31 -27.95 -17.89 6.41
C SER A 31 -26.49 -17.79 5.94
N ARG A 32 -26.07 -16.57 5.62
CA ARG A 32 -24.68 -16.29 5.27
C ARG A 32 -23.84 -16.32 6.54
N SER A 33 -22.89 -17.24 6.58
CA SER A 33 -21.92 -17.28 7.66
C SER A 33 -20.79 -16.26 7.41
N THR A 34 -20.11 -15.86 8.48
CA THR A 34 -18.90 -15.03 8.41
C THR A 34 -17.84 -15.63 7.46
N VAL A 35 -17.72 -16.97 7.43
CA VAL A 35 -16.77 -17.68 6.58
C VAL A 35 -17.11 -17.48 5.10
N THR A 36 -18.39 -17.63 4.74
CA THR A 36 -18.91 -17.47 3.37
C THR A 36 -18.62 -16.07 2.84
N CYS A 37 -18.94 -15.03 3.62
CA CYS A 37 -18.70 -13.65 3.21
C CYS A 37 -17.20 -13.31 3.17
N SER A 38 -16.40 -13.80 4.12
CA SER A 38 -14.95 -13.56 4.13
C SER A 38 -14.25 -14.16 2.90
N ALA A 39 -14.68 -15.35 2.45
CA ALA A 39 -14.16 -15.99 1.24
C ALA A 39 -14.54 -15.20 -0.02
N ALA A 40 -15.77 -14.69 -0.09
CA ALA A 40 -16.21 -13.85 -1.21
C ALA A 40 -15.45 -12.52 -1.27
N VAL A 41 -15.27 -11.82 -0.15
CA VAL A 41 -14.48 -10.58 -0.09
C VAL A 41 -13.02 -10.85 -0.47
N SER A 42 -12.45 -11.98 -0.05
CA SER A 42 -11.10 -12.40 -0.46
C SER A 42 -11.01 -12.74 -1.95
N ALA A 43 -12.06 -13.31 -2.54
CA ALA A 43 -12.14 -13.49 -3.99
C ALA A 43 -12.23 -12.13 -4.73
N CYS A 44 -13.02 -11.18 -4.20
CA CYS A 44 -13.10 -9.80 -4.73
C CYS A 44 -11.76 -9.07 -4.64
N GLU A 45 -11.00 -9.26 -3.55
CA GLU A 45 -9.63 -8.75 -3.41
C GLU A 45 -8.74 -9.25 -4.54
N LYS A 46 -8.68 -10.57 -4.75
CA LYS A 46 -7.84 -11.16 -5.81
C LYS A 46 -8.30 -10.79 -7.23
N GLY A 47 -9.57 -10.42 -7.37
CA GLY A 47 -10.19 -9.89 -8.59
C GLY A 47 -10.08 -8.38 -8.77
N ASP A 48 -9.40 -7.66 -7.86
CA ASP A 48 -9.27 -6.19 -7.87
C ASP A 48 -10.63 -5.45 -7.88
N GLN A 49 -11.71 -6.09 -7.41
CA GLN A 49 -13.07 -5.53 -7.40
C GLN A 49 -13.39 -4.87 -6.06
N TRP A 50 -12.89 -3.65 -5.89
CA TRP A 50 -13.08 -2.88 -4.66
C TRP A 50 -14.56 -2.57 -4.37
N TRP A 51 -15.39 -2.35 -5.39
CA TRP A 51 -16.79 -1.97 -5.23
C TRP A 51 -17.62 -3.13 -4.67
N ALA A 52 -17.43 -4.33 -5.19
CA ALA A 52 -18.09 -5.54 -4.70
C ALA A 52 -17.64 -5.89 -3.28
N ALA A 53 -16.35 -5.71 -2.96
CA ALA A 53 -15.84 -5.92 -1.61
C ALA A 53 -16.47 -4.97 -0.58
N LEU A 54 -16.72 -3.71 -0.97
CA LEU A 54 -17.42 -2.72 -0.14
C LEU A 54 -18.89 -3.05 0.03
N ASP A 55 -19.56 -3.42 -1.06
CA ASP A 55 -20.99 -3.76 -1.05
C ASP A 55 -21.27 -4.96 -0.15
N LEU A 56 -20.43 -5.99 -0.24
CA LEU A 56 -20.46 -7.15 0.66
C LEU A 56 -20.21 -6.76 2.12
N LEU A 57 -19.30 -5.83 2.39
CA LEU A 57 -19.08 -5.34 3.76
C LEU A 57 -20.29 -4.59 4.32
N SER A 58 -20.98 -3.78 3.51
CA SER A 58 -22.23 -3.13 3.93
C SER A 58 -23.34 -4.16 4.13
N GLU A 59 -23.44 -5.16 3.27
CA GLU A 59 -24.46 -6.20 3.37
C GLU A 59 -24.26 -7.05 4.63
N MET A 60 -23.02 -7.38 4.98
CA MET A 60 -22.68 -8.03 6.25
C MET A 60 -23.14 -7.20 7.47
N GLN A 61 -23.06 -5.87 7.41
CA GLN A 61 -23.53 -5.00 8.49
C GLN A 61 -25.04 -5.01 8.62
N CYS A 62 -25.75 -4.89 7.50
CA CYS A 62 -27.21 -4.94 7.48
C CYS A 62 -27.74 -6.27 8.00
N GLN A 63 -27.01 -7.36 7.80
CA GLN A 63 -27.37 -8.69 8.29
C GLN A 63 -26.81 -9.00 9.69
N HIS A 64 -26.24 -8.01 10.40
CA HIS A 64 -25.60 -8.18 11.70
C HIS A 64 -24.53 -9.29 11.77
N VAL A 65 -23.88 -9.59 10.64
CA VAL A 65 -22.79 -10.57 10.58
C VAL A 65 -21.49 -9.88 11.00
N GLU A 66 -20.85 -10.41 12.04
CA GLU A 66 -19.60 -9.85 12.56
C GLU A 66 -18.49 -9.86 11.50
N CYS A 67 -17.97 -8.66 11.19
CA CYS A 67 -16.80 -8.52 10.35
C CYS A 67 -15.55 -8.92 11.15
N ASN A 68 -14.84 -9.94 10.70
CA ASN A 68 -13.57 -10.34 11.30
C ASN A 68 -12.39 -9.59 10.64
N THR A 69 -11.20 -9.76 11.22
CA THR A 69 -9.96 -9.15 10.71
C THR A 69 -9.69 -9.52 9.25
N VAL A 70 -9.99 -10.75 8.84
CA VAL A 70 -9.76 -11.22 7.45
C VAL A 70 -10.60 -10.40 6.48
N THR A 71 -11.92 -10.31 6.68
CA THR A 71 -12.85 -9.59 5.80
C THR A 71 -12.46 -8.11 5.67
N CYS A 72 -12.19 -7.43 6.78
CA CYS A 72 -11.79 -6.02 6.74
C CYS A 72 -10.43 -5.83 6.05
N SER A 73 -9.48 -6.74 6.29
CA SER A 73 -8.15 -6.65 5.69
C SER A 73 -8.17 -6.89 4.16
N ALA A 74 -8.96 -7.85 3.70
CA ALA A 74 -9.18 -8.14 2.29
C ALA A 74 -9.89 -6.98 1.58
N ALA A 75 -10.88 -6.35 2.21
CA ALA A 75 -11.55 -5.18 1.63
C ALA A 75 -10.64 -3.94 1.52
N VAL A 76 -9.81 -3.66 2.52
CA VAL A 76 -8.81 -2.59 2.44
C VAL A 76 -7.79 -2.90 1.34
N SER A 77 -7.36 -4.16 1.21
CA SER A 77 -6.46 -4.62 0.15
C SER A 77 -7.08 -4.46 -1.26
N ALA A 78 -8.34 -4.84 -1.43
CA ALA A 78 -9.10 -4.63 -2.67
C ALA A 78 -9.13 -3.14 -3.06
N CYS A 79 -9.20 -2.24 -2.07
CA CYS A 79 -9.18 -0.79 -2.27
C CYS A 79 -7.79 -0.20 -2.54
N ARG A 80 -6.76 -1.00 -2.85
CA ARG A 80 -5.38 -0.53 -3.12
C ARG A 80 -5.32 0.64 -4.12
N LYS A 81 -6.14 0.62 -5.18
CA LYS A 81 -6.16 1.67 -6.22
C LYS A 81 -6.95 2.91 -5.77
N GLN A 82 -7.89 2.77 -4.83
CA GLN A 82 -8.84 3.80 -4.38
C GLN A 82 -8.49 4.17 -2.94
N TRP A 83 -7.39 4.89 -2.78
CA TRP A 83 -6.76 5.16 -1.49
C TRP A 83 -7.69 5.86 -0.49
N GLN A 84 -8.58 6.74 -0.96
CA GLN A 84 -9.56 7.42 -0.11
C GLN A 84 -10.48 6.41 0.59
N ARG A 85 -11.00 5.44 -0.18
CA ARG A 85 -11.93 4.42 0.34
C ARG A 85 -11.22 3.43 1.25
N GLY A 86 -10.00 3.01 0.89
CA GLY A 86 -9.18 2.14 1.74
C GLY A 86 -8.86 2.76 3.10
N LEU A 87 -8.62 4.08 3.15
CA LEU A 87 -8.40 4.80 4.40
C LEU A 87 -9.67 4.98 5.23
N LEU A 88 -10.81 5.28 4.59
CA LEU A 88 -12.10 5.33 5.28
C LEU A 88 -12.45 4.00 5.92
N LEU A 89 -12.27 2.89 5.19
CA LEU A 89 -12.41 1.54 5.74
C LEU A 89 -11.46 1.31 6.93
N LEU A 90 -10.20 1.73 6.83
CA LEU A 90 -9.26 1.57 7.94
C LEU A 90 -9.66 2.40 9.17
N ALA A 91 -10.22 3.59 8.98
CA ALA A 91 -10.77 4.39 10.07
C ALA A 91 -11.98 3.69 10.71
N ASP A 92 -12.85 3.11 9.89
CA ASP A 92 -14.02 2.35 10.31
C ASP A 92 -13.66 1.07 11.07
N THR A 93 -12.60 0.34 10.68
CA THR A 93 -12.08 -0.79 11.48
C THR A 93 -11.68 -0.39 12.90
N ARG A 94 -11.32 0.89 13.14
CA ARG A 94 -11.02 1.41 14.47
C ARG A 94 -12.27 1.46 15.34
N VAL A 95 -13.36 1.95 14.76
CA VAL A 95 -14.66 2.10 15.42
C VAL A 95 -15.23 0.73 15.76
N ARG A 96 -15.07 -0.22 14.85
CA ARG A 96 -15.52 -1.62 15.00
C ARG A 96 -14.65 -2.46 15.92
N ARG A 97 -13.58 -1.90 16.49
CA ARG A 97 -12.62 -2.60 17.36
C ARG A 97 -12.01 -3.87 16.73
N VAL A 98 -11.95 -3.94 15.40
CA VAL A 98 -11.35 -5.08 14.70
C VAL A 98 -9.83 -4.96 14.80
N ALA A 99 -9.18 -6.02 15.28
CA ALA A 99 -7.73 -6.05 15.42
C ALA A 99 -7.07 -5.88 14.05
N ARG A 100 -6.27 -4.81 13.91
CA ARG A 100 -5.50 -4.54 12.69
C ARG A 100 -4.21 -5.35 12.72
N ASN A 101 -3.89 -6.00 11.61
CA ASN A 101 -2.64 -6.74 11.45
C ASN A 101 -1.69 -5.99 10.50
N ALA A 102 -0.47 -6.51 10.34
CA ALA A 102 0.53 -5.96 9.43
C ALA A 102 0.02 -5.85 7.98
N PHE A 103 -0.87 -6.75 7.57
CA PHE A 103 -1.45 -6.77 6.23
C PHE A 103 -2.38 -5.57 5.99
N THR A 104 -3.31 -5.27 6.90
CA THR A 104 -4.22 -4.12 6.77
C THR A 104 -3.45 -2.80 6.71
N PHE A 105 -2.42 -2.64 7.55
CA PHE A 105 -1.56 -1.45 7.50
C PHE A 105 -0.75 -1.38 6.19
N GLY A 106 -0.20 -2.50 5.73
CA GLY A 106 0.57 -2.53 4.49
C GLY A 106 -0.28 -2.21 3.25
N ALA A 107 -1.50 -2.73 3.19
CA ALA A 107 -2.47 -2.37 2.15
C ALA A 107 -2.79 -0.86 2.17
N ALA A 108 -3.02 -0.29 3.35
CA ALA A 108 -3.30 1.13 3.50
C ALA A 108 -2.12 2.02 3.12
N VAL A 109 -0.89 1.68 3.54
CA VAL A 109 0.33 2.42 3.15
C VAL A 109 0.58 2.32 1.64
N SER A 110 0.37 1.14 1.05
CA SER A 110 0.45 0.96 -0.41
C SER A 110 -0.60 1.78 -1.16
N ALA A 111 -1.77 1.98 -0.57
CA ALA A 111 -2.78 2.87 -1.12
C ALA A 111 -2.34 4.34 -1.02
N CYS A 112 -1.77 4.77 0.13
CA CYS A 112 -1.18 6.10 0.29
C CYS A 112 -0.06 6.39 -0.71
N GLU A 113 0.75 5.39 -1.07
CA GLU A 113 1.79 5.49 -2.10
C GLU A 113 1.21 5.85 -3.48
N LYS A 114 0.02 5.32 -3.82
CA LYS A 114 -0.68 5.69 -5.06
C LYS A 114 -1.34 7.06 -4.98
N GLY A 115 -1.86 7.41 -3.80
CA GLY A 115 -2.45 8.73 -3.54
C GLY A 115 -1.44 9.86 -3.33
N GLN A 116 -0.14 9.56 -3.34
CA GLN A 116 0.95 10.48 -2.98
C GLN A 116 0.77 11.14 -1.59
N GLN A 117 0.05 10.47 -0.69
CA GLN A 117 -0.29 10.97 0.63
C GLN A 117 0.77 10.57 1.65
N TRP A 118 1.95 11.21 1.57
CA TRP A 118 3.08 10.89 2.47
C TRP A 118 2.74 11.10 3.95
N LEU A 119 1.95 12.12 4.29
CA LEU A 119 1.59 12.43 5.67
C LEU A 119 0.74 11.32 6.28
N LEU A 120 -0.22 10.79 5.50
CA LEU A 120 -1.04 9.66 5.91
C LEU A 120 -0.22 8.37 5.99
N ALA A 121 0.71 8.12 5.05
CA ALA A 121 1.63 6.99 5.16
C ALA A 121 2.46 7.06 6.46
N TRP A 122 2.89 8.26 6.86
CA TRP A 122 3.64 8.47 8.09
C TRP A 122 2.80 8.22 9.35
N THR A 123 1.57 8.75 9.42
CA THR A 123 0.68 8.50 10.56
C THR A 123 0.30 7.03 10.69
N LEU A 124 0.20 6.30 9.57
CA LEU A 124 0.00 4.85 9.57
C LEU A 124 1.21 4.10 10.15
N LEU A 125 2.43 4.49 9.81
CA LEU A 125 3.65 3.89 10.37
C LEU A 125 3.76 4.13 11.89
N GLU A 126 3.42 5.33 12.36
CA GLU A 126 3.33 5.63 13.80
C GLU A 126 2.21 4.83 14.48
N GLY A 127 1.08 4.66 13.78
CA GLY A 127 -0.03 3.81 14.21
C GLY A 127 0.39 2.35 14.38
N MET A 128 1.23 1.82 13.49
CA MET A 128 1.79 0.46 13.61
C MET A 128 2.66 0.32 14.86
N ASP A 129 3.52 1.30 15.14
CA ASP A 129 4.37 1.30 16.32
C ASP A 129 3.53 1.31 17.60
N LYS A 130 2.49 2.16 17.67
CA LYS A 130 1.55 2.21 18.79
C LYS A 130 0.77 0.90 18.98
N ALA A 131 0.39 0.26 17.87
CA ALA A 131 -0.28 -1.03 17.87
C ALA A 131 0.67 -2.22 18.11
N ARG A 132 1.98 -1.97 18.32
CA ARG A 132 3.03 -2.99 18.44
C ARG A 132 3.08 -3.97 17.26
N VAL A 133 2.68 -3.52 16.08
CA VAL A 133 2.75 -4.31 14.85
C VAL A 133 4.10 -4.07 14.19
N PRO A 134 4.92 -5.10 13.95
CA PRO A 134 6.24 -4.93 13.36
C PRO A 134 6.11 -4.40 11.93
N ARG A 135 6.94 -3.39 11.62
CA ARG A 135 7.05 -2.85 10.25
C ARG A 135 7.78 -3.87 9.39
N SER A 136 7.17 -4.29 8.29
CA SER A 136 7.82 -5.13 7.28
C SER A 136 8.47 -4.27 6.19
N SER A 137 9.42 -4.86 5.46
CA SER A 137 10.13 -4.20 4.36
C SER A 137 9.17 -3.60 3.30
N PRO A 138 8.12 -4.31 2.83
CA PRO A 138 7.17 -3.75 1.86
C PRO A 138 6.46 -2.48 2.35
N VAL A 139 6.14 -2.39 3.64
CA VAL A 139 5.44 -1.23 4.22
C VAL A 139 6.35 -0.01 4.26
N CYS A 140 7.60 -0.20 4.68
CA CYS A 140 8.59 0.88 4.67
C CYS A 140 8.89 1.34 3.24
N ASN A 141 9.00 0.41 2.28
CA ASN A 141 9.24 0.72 0.88
C ASN A 141 8.11 1.56 0.29
N ALA A 142 6.86 1.14 0.48
CA ALA A 142 5.70 1.90 0.03
C ALA A 142 5.65 3.31 0.65
N ALA A 143 6.02 3.46 1.93
CA ALA A 143 6.09 4.77 2.55
C ALA A 143 7.23 5.65 1.99
N ILE A 144 8.41 5.08 1.71
CA ILE A 144 9.52 5.82 1.07
C ILE A 144 9.12 6.25 -0.34
N SER A 145 8.48 5.37 -1.13
CA SER A 145 7.96 5.70 -2.45
C SER A 145 6.84 6.75 -2.41
N ALA A 146 6.01 6.77 -1.35
CA ALA A 146 5.05 7.85 -1.13
C ALA A 146 5.77 9.19 -0.87
N CYS A 147 6.83 9.19 -0.05
CA CYS A 147 7.66 10.37 0.20
C CYS A 147 8.39 10.85 -1.07
N GLU A 148 8.90 9.93 -1.89
CA GLU A 148 9.55 10.20 -3.17
C GLU A 148 8.61 10.96 -4.12
N LYS A 149 7.39 10.45 -4.31
CA LYS A 149 6.37 11.09 -5.16
C LYS A 149 5.95 12.47 -4.63
N ALA A 150 5.87 12.61 -3.30
CA ALA A 150 5.56 13.88 -2.65
C ALA A 150 6.76 14.84 -2.50
N ARG A 151 7.93 14.51 -3.07
CA ARG A 151 9.19 15.28 -2.98
C ARG A 151 9.71 15.51 -1.53
N GLN A 152 9.29 14.67 -0.59
CA GLN A 152 9.69 14.71 0.81
C GLN A 152 10.93 13.84 1.06
N TRP A 153 12.05 14.23 0.45
CA TRP A 153 13.31 13.48 0.49
C TRP A 153 13.86 13.28 1.91
N SER A 154 13.75 14.29 2.77
CA SER A 154 14.26 14.25 4.15
C SER A 154 13.59 13.16 4.98
N ARG A 155 12.27 13.02 4.85
CA ARG A 155 11.47 11.97 5.49
C ARG A 155 11.78 10.58 4.94
N GLY A 156 11.98 10.47 3.62
CA GLY A 156 12.41 9.21 2.98
C GLY A 156 13.76 8.72 3.52
N LEU A 157 14.74 9.61 3.64
CA LEU A 157 16.06 9.28 4.21
C LEU A 157 15.98 8.96 5.71
N GLN A 158 15.15 9.69 6.47
CA GLN A 158 14.92 9.40 7.88
C GLN A 158 14.36 7.98 8.06
N LEU A 159 13.40 7.58 7.22
CA LEU A 159 12.82 6.25 7.27
C LEU A 159 13.82 5.16 6.86
N LEU A 160 14.67 5.42 5.86
CA LEU A 160 15.77 4.53 5.47
C LEU A 160 16.77 4.33 6.62
N GLY A 161 17.10 5.40 7.34
CA GLY A 161 17.93 5.34 8.56
C GLY A 161 17.27 4.51 9.66
N ALA A 162 15.96 4.71 9.88
CA ALA A 162 15.19 3.94 10.84
C ALA A 162 15.14 2.44 10.50
N MET A 163 15.04 2.07 9.22
CA MET A 163 15.12 0.67 8.77
C MET A 163 16.47 0.06 9.13
N ARG A 164 17.57 0.80 8.99
CA ARG A 164 18.92 0.34 9.38
C ARG A 164 19.00 0.12 10.89
N ALA A 165 18.50 1.05 11.70
CA ALA A 165 18.51 0.93 13.16
C ALA A 165 17.67 -0.26 13.65
N ARG A 166 16.53 -0.52 13.00
CA ARG A 166 15.61 -1.62 13.34
C ARG A 166 15.94 -2.96 12.66
N ARG A 167 17.09 -3.06 11.95
CA ARG A 167 17.51 -4.24 11.18
C ARG A 167 16.46 -4.77 10.20
N ILE A 168 15.64 -3.88 9.64
CA ILE A 168 14.67 -4.24 8.61
C ILE A 168 15.44 -4.41 7.30
N PRO A 169 15.28 -5.54 6.58
CA PRO A 169 15.98 -5.77 5.32
C PRO A 169 15.57 -4.70 4.30
N ARG A 170 16.58 -4.08 3.70
CA ARG A 170 16.42 -3.08 2.64
C ARG A 170 16.73 -3.77 1.32
N ASP A 171 15.87 -3.57 0.34
CA ASP A 171 16.04 -4.08 -1.01
C ASP A 171 16.45 -2.97 -1.98
N VAL A 172 16.71 -3.37 -3.23
CA VAL A 172 17.06 -2.44 -4.32
C VAL A 172 15.97 -1.39 -4.51
N ILE A 173 14.69 -1.75 -4.30
CA ILE A 173 13.55 -0.84 -4.40
C ILE A 173 13.66 0.28 -3.35
N THR A 174 14.00 -0.06 -2.10
CA THR A 174 14.18 0.89 -1.00
C THR A 174 15.23 1.95 -1.36
N TYR A 175 16.36 1.49 -1.89
CA TYR A 175 17.47 2.34 -2.24
C TYR A 175 17.16 3.22 -3.46
N ASN A 176 16.57 2.64 -4.52
CA ASN A 176 16.18 3.40 -5.71
C ASN A 176 15.15 4.49 -5.40
N ALA A 177 14.13 4.18 -4.58
CA ALA A 177 13.15 5.17 -4.14
C ALA A 177 13.79 6.30 -3.32
N ALA A 178 14.76 5.98 -2.46
CA ALA A 178 15.50 6.98 -1.69
C ALA A 178 16.39 7.87 -2.58
N VAL A 179 17.08 7.30 -3.57
CA VAL A 179 17.88 8.06 -4.55
C VAL A 179 16.98 8.99 -5.37
N SER A 180 15.89 8.46 -5.93
CA SER A 180 14.96 9.25 -6.73
C SER A 180 14.33 10.39 -5.92
N ALA A 181 14.06 10.16 -4.62
CA ALA A 181 13.59 11.20 -3.73
C ALA A 181 14.62 12.33 -3.57
N CYS A 182 15.91 12.00 -3.41
CA CYS A 182 17.00 12.97 -3.32
C CYS A 182 17.19 13.76 -4.61
N GLU A 183 17.09 13.11 -5.77
CA GLU A 183 17.15 13.75 -7.09
C GLU A 183 16.00 14.74 -7.26
N LYS A 184 14.76 14.32 -6.98
CA LYS A 184 13.56 15.16 -7.06
C LYS A 184 13.56 16.31 -6.05
N GLY A 185 14.20 16.10 -4.90
CA GLY A 185 14.46 17.12 -3.89
C GLY A 185 15.55 18.12 -4.26
N ARG A 186 16.29 17.91 -5.37
CA ARG A 186 17.51 18.64 -5.77
C ARG A 186 18.63 18.60 -4.72
N GLN A 187 18.65 17.57 -3.88
CA GLN A 187 19.56 17.45 -2.74
C GLN A 187 20.59 16.34 -2.95
N TRP A 188 21.20 16.30 -4.13
CA TRP A 188 22.22 15.30 -4.52
C TRP A 188 23.44 15.27 -3.57
N ARG A 189 23.77 16.42 -2.95
CA ARG A 189 24.87 16.51 -1.97
C ARG A 189 24.57 15.79 -0.66
N THR A 190 23.30 15.69 -0.28
CA THR A 190 22.85 14.98 0.91
C THR A 190 22.63 13.49 0.65
N ALA A 191 22.80 13.04 -0.60
CA ALA A 191 22.70 11.64 -0.96
C ALA A 191 23.74 10.84 -0.14
N PRO A 192 23.28 9.85 0.65
CA PRO A 192 24.14 9.11 1.57
C PRO A 192 25.23 8.34 0.83
N ALA A 193 26.40 8.17 1.44
CA ALA A 193 27.62 7.65 0.80
C ALA A 193 27.48 6.31 0.05
N TRP A 194 26.47 5.47 0.37
CA TRP A 194 26.19 4.23 -0.34
C TRP A 194 25.68 4.43 -1.77
N THR A 195 25.15 5.61 -2.12
CA THR A 195 24.81 5.92 -3.51
C THR A 195 26.05 5.99 -4.38
N ARG A 196 27.17 6.46 -3.83
CA ARG A 196 28.47 6.57 -4.55
C ARG A 196 29.08 5.20 -4.88
N SER A 197 28.70 4.14 -4.16
CA SER A 197 29.11 2.77 -4.48
C SER A 197 28.17 2.04 -5.45
N HIS A 198 26.97 2.57 -5.68
CA HIS A 198 25.94 1.96 -6.53
C HIS A 198 25.62 2.77 -7.80
N THR A 199 26.17 3.97 -7.97
CA THR A 199 26.05 4.71 -9.23
C THR A 199 26.76 3.95 -10.34
N PRO A 200 26.07 3.56 -11.44
CA PRO A 200 26.76 3.39 -12.71
C PRO A 200 27.47 4.72 -12.99
N ARG A 201 28.76 4.65 -13.32
CA ARG A 201 29.56 5.80 -13.75
C ARG A 201 28.69 6.71 -14.64
N PRO A 202 28.57 8.01 -14.34
CA PRO A 202 27.94 8.91 -15.30
C PRO A 202 28.73 8.78 -16.61
N LEU A 203 28.03 8.45 -17.69
CA LEU A 203 28.62 8.44 -19.03
C LEU A 203 29.25 9.82 -19.25
N ALA A 204 30.58 9.83 -19.27
CA ALA A 204 31.38 11.00 -19.51
C ALA A 204 31.27 11.37 -20.99
N HIS A 205 30.21 12.11 -21.34
CA HIS A 205 30.15 12.99 -22.50
C HIS A 205 29.31 14.19 -22.03
N ALA A 206 29.78 15.43 -21.91
CA ALA A 206 30.91 16.09 -22.54
C ALA A 206 31.51 17.12 -21.58
N ARG A 207 32.85 17.15 -21.51
CA ARG A 207 33.63 18.30 -21.05
C ARG A 207 34.73 18.52 -22.07
N GLU A 208 34.63 19.65 -22.77
CA GLU A 208 35.67 20.48 -23.43
C GLU A 208 34.85 21.52 -24.25
N ALA A 209 34.52 22.72 -23.74
CA ALA A 209 35.32 23.94 -23.50
C ALA A 209 35.90 24.57 -24.81
N PRO A 210 36.14 25.91 -24.92
CA PRO A 210 36.10 26.95 -23.90
C PRO A 210 35.37 28.26 -24.29
N SER A 211 35.32 29.14 -23.29
CA SER A 211 34.92 30.54 -23.25
C SER A 211 35.83 31.51 -24.02
N GLY A 212 35.23 32.58 -24.55
CA GLY A 212 35.85 33.88 -24.86
C GLY A 212 35.32 34.44 -26.19
N GLY A 213 34.76 35.64 -26.32
CA GLY A 213 34.52 36.76 -25.42
C GLY A 213 34.51 38.04 -26.27
N ARG A 214 33.48 38.90 -26.12
CA ARG A 214 33.39 40.32 -26.54
C ARG A 214 33.40 40.56 -28.07
N ALA A 215 32.83 41.60 -28.68
CA ALA A 215 31.95 42.71 -28.32
C ALA A 215 31.60 43.45 -29.65
N CYS A 216 30.67 44.40 -29.53
CA CYS A 216 30.46 45.60 -30.36
C CYS A 216 29.37 45.58 -31.46
N ALA A 217 28.49 46.55 -31.24
CA ALA A 217 27.44 47.12 -32.07
C ALA A 217 27.84 47.48 -33.50
N SER A 218 26.86 47.41 -34.40
CA SER A 218 26.43 48.47 -35.31
C SER A 218 25.00 48.17 -35.74
#